data_AF-A0A2D7GZF7-F1
#
_entry.id   AF-A0A2D7GZF7-F1
#
_cell.length_a   1.000
_cell.length_b   1.000
_cell.length_c   1.000
_cell.angle_alpha   90.00
_cell.angle_beta   90.00
_cell.angle_gamma   90.00
#
_symmetry.space_group_name_H-M   'P 1'
#
loop_
_entity.id
_entity.type
_entity.pdbx_description
1 polymer ?
#
loop_
_entity_poly.entity_id
_entity_poly.type
_entity_poly.pdbx_seq_one_letter_code
_entity_poly.pdbx_strand_id
1 'polypeptide(L)'
;GLKAGIIKDHVGAFLKVLDQVVDTTVMARPRITCLNRQRAEVLIGTRIGYLSSTQTDTSTTQTVEFLDTGIQLVFRPFISPDGMIRMEMHPNVSSATLRPDAGQSIPDEITQQIMTNVRCRDGETIILGGLFRETTQISRNQVPFLGDIPVIGNAFRGQDDTIEKEEIIFLLTPSIIPDERLWEAGRDSLEIVESVRVGARAGLLPFSRDQITANYNRDALNAYRVGDLDNALYWSNLSLRNMHEQPEMIRLRERITNEKETVWERDLLRELLLRETQTAQANAEVIQ
;
A
#
# COMPACT_ATOMS: atom_id res chain seq x y z
N GLY A 1 20.64 31.12 -11.21
CA GLY A 1 21.28 32.34 -10.65
C GLY A 1 22.43 32.81 -11.52
N LEU A 2 22.70 34.11 -11.50
CA LEU A 2 23.76 34.79 -12.23
C LEU A 2 25.01 34.96 -11.33
N LYS A 3 26.19 34.69 -11.88
CA LYS A 3 27.49 34.92 -11.23
C LYS A 3 28.37 35.70 -12.18
N ALA A 4 28.91 36.83 -11.73
CA ALA A 4 29.84 37.65 -12.49
C ALA A 4 31.02 38.04 -11.60
N GLY A 5 32.21 38.17 -12.17
CA GLY A 5 33.39 38.60 -11.41
C GLY A 5 34.45 39.24 -12.29
N ILE A 6 35.21 40.13 -11.69
CA ILE A 6 36.36 40.81 -12.30
C ILE A 6 37.56 40.62 -11.38
N ILE A 7 38.68 40.20 -11.95
CA ILE A 7 39.93 39.96 -11.25
C ILE A 7 41.00 40.78 -11.96
N LYS A 8 41.71 41.63 -11.22
CA LYS A 8 42.84 42.40 -11.73
C LYS A 8 43.96 42.43 -10.71
N ASP A 9 45.16 42.08 -11.14
CA ASP A 9 46.38 41.97 -10.32
C ASP A 9 46.19 41.06 -9.09
N HIS A 10 45.92 41.65 -7.91
CA HIS A 10 45.72 40.95 -6.63
C HIS A 10 44.34 41.19 -6.02
N VAL A 11 43.42 41.84 -6.74
CA VAL A 11 42.07 42.18 -6.25
C VAL A 11 41.02 41.53 -7.15
N GLY A 12 40.06 40.84 -6.52
CA GLY A 12 38.91 40.24 -7.19
C GLY A 12 37.60 40.70 -6.58
N ALA A 13 36.62 41.01 -7.42
CA ALA A 13 35.25 41.29 -7.01
C ALA A 13 34.30 40.30 -7.68
N PHE A 14 33.35 39.77 -6.92
CA PHE A 14 32.39 38.77 -7.39
C PHE A 14 30.97 39.17 -6.97
N LEU A 15 30.06 39.16 -7.91
CA LEU A 15 28.63 39.35 -7.72
C LEU A 15 27.92 38.01 -7.96
N LYS A 16 27.14 37.56 -6.98
CA LYS A 16 26.26 36.39 -7.09
C LYS A 16 24.83 36.84 -6.81
N VAL A 17 23.94 36.56 -7.76
CA VAL A 17 22.50 36.80 -7.63
C VAL A 17 21.78 35.48 -7.90
N LEU A 18 20.98 35.01 -6.97
CA LEU A 18 20.25 33.76 -7.10
C LEU A 18 18.86 33.94 -6.49
N ASP A 19 17.84 33.65 -7.29
CA ASP A 19 16.47 33.47 -6.84
C ASP A 19 16.10 32.00 -7.12
N GLN A 20 15.52 31.32 -6.15
CA GLN A 20 15.18 29.91 -6.21
C GLN A 20 13.75 29.72 -5.73
N VAL A 21 12.90 29.19 -6.61
CA VAL A 21 11.49 28.87 -6.33
C VAL A 21 11.34 27.35 -6.41
N VAL A 22 10.67 26.75 -5.43
CA VAL A 22 10.36 25.32 -5.38
C VAL A 22 8.83 25.16 -5.33
N ASP A 23 8.28 24.30 -6.19
CA ASP A 23 6.83 24.10 -6.34
C ASP A 23 6.27 22.98 -5.44
N THR A 24 4.96 22.99 -5.23
CA THR A 24 4.17 22.12 -4.35
C THR A 24 4.21 20.63 -4.75
N THR A 25 4.44 19.74 -3.78
CA THR A 25 4.38 18.28 -3.96
C THR A 25 3.17 17.68 -3.24
N VAL A 26 2.39 16.84 -3.93
CA VAL A 26 1.30 16.07 -3.31
C VAL A 26 1.90 14.95 -2.46
N MET A 27 1.75 15.02 -1.14
CA MET A 27 2.42 14.09 -0.21
C MET A 27 1.83 12.67 -0.21
N ALA A 28 0.49 12.50 -0.29
CA ALA A 28 -0.14 11.17 -0.27
C ALA A 28 -1.62 11.15 -0.71
N ARG A 29 -2.08 10.00 -1.26
CA ARG A 29 -3.49 9.73 -1.59
C ARG A 29 -3.91 8.31 -1.16
N PRO A 30 -4.12 8.04 0.15
CA PRO A 30 -4.58 6.73 0.59
C PRO A 30 -6.02 6.45 0.11
N ARG A 31 -6.29 5.22 -0.34
CA ARG A 31 -7.64 4.75 -0.71
C ARG A 31 -7.97 3.51 0.12
N ILE A 32 -9.06 3.55 0.86
CA ILE A 32 -9.48 2.48 1.78
C ILE A 32 -10.98 2.27 1.63
N THR A 33 -11.40 1.03 1.65
CA THR A 33 -12.82 0.65 1.68
C THR A 33 -13.14 0.09 3.07
N CYS A 34 -14.30 0.43 3.62
CA CYS A 34 -14.75 -0.13 4.88
C CYS A 34 -16.28 -0.25 4.91
N LEU A 35 -16.78 -1.03 5.86
CA LEU A 35 -18.21 -1.20 6.08
C LEU A 35 -18.81 0.01 6.78
N ASN A 36 -20.10 0.25 6.54
CA ASN A 36 -20.86 1.26 7.25
C ASN A 36 -20.80 1.02 8.77
N ARG A 37 -20.53 2.07 9.55
CA ARG A 37 -20.39 2.06 11.02
C ARG A 37 -19.16 1.33 11.58
N GLN A 38 -18.30 0.81 10.72
CA GLN A 38 -17.08 0.11 11.11
C GLN A 38 -15.88 1.06 11.10
N ARG A 39 -15.02 0.97 12.12
CA ARG A 39 -13.74 1.69 12.14
C ARG A 39 -12.77 1.02 11.17
N ALA A 40 -12.12 1.82 10.34
CA ALA A 40 -11.02 1.39 9.49
C ALA A 40 -9.77 2.23 9.79
N GLU A 41 -8.62 1.61 9.59
CA GLU A 41 -7.31 2.20 9.85
C GLU A 41 -6.34 1.72 8.79
N VAL A 42 -5.54 2.65 8.27
CA VAL A 42 -4.35 2.33 7.48
C VAL A 42 -3.17 3.09 8.06
N LEU A 43 -2.01 2.43 8.05
CA LEU A 43 -0.72 3.03 8.30
C LEU A 43 0.17 2.73 7.09
N ILE A 44 0.65 3.77 6.42
CA ILE A 44 1.56 3.68 5.27
C ILE A 44 2.80 4.46 5.63
N GLY A 45 3.89 3.77 5.90
CA GLY A 45 5.03 4.40 6.51
C GLY A 45 6.21 3.48 6.75
N THR A 46 7.16 3.99 7.52
CA THR A 46 8.39 3.30 7.90
C THR A 46 8.54 3.28 9.41
N ARG A 47 9.08 2.18 9.92
CA ARG A 47 9.52 2.04 11.32
C ARG A 47 10.98 2.43 11.42
N ILE A 48 11.25 3.53 12.10
CA ILE A 48 12.61 4.01 12.34
C ILE A 48 13.07 3.45 13.67
N GLY A 49 14.07 2.57 13.64
CA GLY A 49 14.70 2.04 14.85
C GLY A 49 15.72 3.02 15.41
N TYR A 50 15.70 3.27 16.71
CA TYR A 50 16.68 4.09 17.41
C TYR A 50 17.14 3.41 18.71
N LEU A 51 18.32 3.80 19.17
CA LEU A 51 18.91 3.24 20.39
C LEU A 51 18.47 4.08 21.59
N SER A 52 17.80 3.43 22.53
CA SER A 52 17.43 3.97 23.85
C SER A 52 18.39 3.39 24.88
N SER A 53 19.18 4.23 25.54
CA SER A 53 20.18 3.81 26.51
C SER A 53 19.74 4.19 27.92
N THR A 54 19.46 3.20 28.76
CA THR A 54 19.22 3.43 30.19
C THR A 54 20.51 3.16 30.94
N GLN A 55 21.06 4.21 31.56
CA GLN A 55 22.25 4.11 32.39
C GLN A 55 21.83 3.99 33.86
N THR A 56 22.15 2.85 34.47
CA THR A 56 22.08 2.66 35.92
C THR A 56 23.51 2.74 36.47
N ASP A 57 23.71 3.16 37.72
CA ASP A 57 25.03 3.45 38.33
C ASP A 57 26.11 2.35 38.18
N THR A 58 25.72 1.12 37.80
CA THR A 58 26.61 -0.04 37.61
C THR A 58 26.54 -0.70 36.22
N SER A 59 25.65 -0.27 35.31
CA SER A 59 25.52 -0.87 33.97
C SER A 59 24.80 0.04 32.98
N THR A 60 25.27 0.06 31.73
CA THR A 60 24.57 0.72 30.61
C THR A 60 23.86 -0.35 29.79
N THR A 61 22.52 -0.29 29.75
CA THR A 61 21.71 -1.19 28.91
C THR A 61 21.23 -0.41 27.69
N GLN A 62 21.51 -0.92 26.50
CA GLN A 62 21.02 -0.36 25.24
C GLN A 62 19.87 -1.22 24.70
N THR A 63 18.72 -0.59 24.48
CA THR A 63 17.52 -1.22 23.90
C THR A 63 17.22 -0.55 22.57
N VAL A 64 16.77 -1.32 21.58
CA VAL A 64 16.28 -0.77 20.31
C VAL A 64 14.79 -0.49 20.44
N GLU A 65 14.39 0.77 20.27
CA GLU A 65 13.00 1.21 20.18
C GLU A 65 12.65 1.58 18.74
N PHE A 66 11.36 1.58 18.39
CA PHE A 66 10.90 1.88 17.05
C PHE A 66 9.89 3.02 17.08
N LEU A 67 10.07 3.99 16.18
CA LEU A 67 9.13 5.06 15.91
C LEU A 67 8.40 4.79 14.58
N ASP A 68 7.08 4.70 14.63
CA ASP A 68 6.22 4.59 13.45
C ASP A 68 6.05 5.98 12.80
N THR A 69 6.47 6.13 11.55
CA THR A 69 6.38 7.40 10.80
C THR A 69 5.70 7.18 9.45
N GLY A 70 4.88 8.13 9.01
CA GLY A 70 4.25 8.10 7.69
C GLY A 70 2.82 8.63 7.70
N ILE A 71 1.99 8.14 6.79
CA ILE A 71 0.58 8.52 6.72
C ILE A 71 -0.26 7.49 7.48
N GLN A 72 -0.95 7.94 8.51
CA GLN A 72 -1.97 7.17 9.21
C GLN A 72 -3.35 7.80 8.94
N LEU A 73 -4.30 6.98 8.53
CA LEU A 73 -5.68 7.42 8.37
C LEU A 73 -6.59 6.47 9.14
N VAL A 74 -7.23 7.01 10.17
CA VAL A 74 -8.29 6.34 10.92
C VAL A 74 -9.60 7.02 10.60
N PHE A 75 -10.62 6.23 10.27
CA PHE A 75 -11.94 6.78 9.99
C PHE A 75 -13.07 5.80 10.33
N ARG A 76 -14.25 6.35 10.56
CA ARG A 76 -15.49 5.59 10.78
C ARG A 76 -16.65 6.28 10.06
N PRO A 77 -17.17 5.70 8.96
CA PRO A 77 -18.31 6.27 8.26
C PRO A 77 -19.65 5.84 8.88
N PHE A 78 -20.65 6.69 8.69
CA PHE A 78 -22.05 6.45 8.98
C PHE A 78 -22.88 7.00 7.82
N ILE A 79 -23.50 6.10 7.07
CA ILE A 79 -24.40 6.45 5.98
C ILE A 79 -25.79 6.67 6.57
N SER A 80 -26.31 7.89 6.37
CA SER A 80 -27.65 8.28 6.79
C SER A 80 -28.68 7.89 5.72
N PRO A 81 -29.97 7.69 6.07
CA PRO A 81 -31.02 7.33 5.10
C PRO A 81 -31.25 8.37 4.00
N ASP A 82 -30.85 9.61 4.23
CA ASP A 82 -30.91 10.73 3.28
C ASP A 82 -29.75 10.74 2.26
N GLY A 83 -28.89 9.72 2.28
CA GLY A 83 -27.73 9.61 1.40
C GLY A 83 -26.52 10.45 1.84
N MET A 84 -26.57 11.11 3.00
CA MET A 84 -25.43 11.84 3.55
C MET A 84 -24.50 10.90 4.31
N ILE A 85 -23.20 11.11 4.14
CA ILE A 85 -22.15 10.35 4.80
C ILE A 85 -21.60 11.21 5.92
N ARG A 86 -21.78 10.77 7.16
CA ARG A 86 -21.11 11.33 8.33
C ARG A 86 -19.85 10.51 8.62
N MET A 87 -18.72 11.14 8.85
CA MET A 87 -17.45 10.45 9.11
C MET A 87 -16.73 11.06 10.31
N GLU A 88 -16.34 10.20 11.24
CA GLU A 88 -15.34 10.52 12.25
C GLU A 88 -13.97 10.24 11.63
N MET A 89 -13.11 11.26 11.58
CA MET A 89 -11.85 11.26 10.82
C MET A 89 -10.68 11.67 11.72
N HIS A 90 -9.60 10.90 11.66
CA HIS A 90 -8.31 11.20 12.27
C HIS A 90 -7.18 10.94 11.26
N PRO A 91 -7.00 11.81 10.25
CA PRO A 91 -5.81 11.79 9.42
C PRO A 91 -4.60 12.30 10.22
N ASN A 92 -3.47 11.61 10.09
CA ASN A 92 -2.18 11.96 10.65
C ASN A 92 -1.11 11.75 9.58
N VAL A 93 -0.25 12.75 9.41
CA VAL A 93 0.97 12.66 8.60
C VAL A 93 2.13 12.91 9.56
N SER A 94 3.07 11.99 9.61
CA SER A 94 4.27 12.09 10.41
C SER A 94 5.52 11.81 9.59
N SER A 95 6.60 12.49 9.95
CA SER A 95 7.94 12.22 9.45
C SER A 95 8.90 12.30 10.64
N ALA A 96 10.06 11.66 10.56
CA ALA A 96 11.08 11.85 11.57
C ALA A 96 12.45 12.15 10.97
N THR A 97 13.19 12.96 11.71
CA THR A 97 14.60 13.26 11.44
C THR A 97 15.45 12.76 12.60
N LEU A 98 16.50 12.02 12.30
CA LEU A 98 17.45 11.56 13.32
C LEU A 98 18.41 12.69 13.66
N ARG A 99 18.34 13.19 14.88
CA ARG A 99 19.26 14.17 15.42
C ARG A 99 20.39 13.45 16.18
N PRO A 100 21.66 13.71 15.84
CA PRO A 100 22.77 13.19 16.62
C PRO A 100 22.83 13.91 17.97
N ASP A 101 22.82 13.15 19.05
CA ASP A 101 22.99 13.65 20.42
C ASP A 101 23.94 12.74 21.20
N ALA A 102 25.08 13.28 21.64
CA ALA A 102 26.09 12.59 22.45
C ALA A 102 26.51 11.18 21.96
N GLY A 103 26.54 10.93 20.65
CA GLY A 103 26.89 9.62 20.07
C GLY A 103 25.72 8.64 19.92
N GLN A 104 24.50 9.08 20.24
CA GLN A 104 23.23 8.40 19.96
C GLN A 104 22.45 9.18 18.88
N SER A 105 21.49 8.52 18.25
CA SER A 105 20.57 9.16 17.28
C SER A 105 19.17 9.17 17.87
N ILE A 106 18.68 10.36 18.21
CA ILE A 106 17.33 10.57 18.75
C ILE A 106 16.42 10.98 17.59
N PRO A 107 15.29 10.29 17.36
CA PRO A 107 14.34 10.73 16.36
C PRO A 107 13.52 11.92 16.87
N ASP A 108 13.56 13.04 16.15
CA ASP A 108 12.60 14.12 16.32
C ASP A 108 11.41 13.85 15.38
N GLU A 109 10.22 13.66 15.94
CA GLU A 109 8.97 13.42 15.19
C GLU A 109 8.30 14.74 14.82
N ILE A 110 8.01 14.93 13.53
CA ILE A 110 7.23 16.04 12.99
C ILE A 110 5.88 15.46 12.56
N THR A 111 4.81 15.87 13.27
CA THR A 111 3.48 15.30 13.08
C THR A 111 2.42 16.36 12.88
N GLN A 112 1.59 16.16 11.85
CA GLN A 112 0.44 16.97 11.52
C GLN A 112 -0.81 16.08 11.53
N GLN A 113 -1.74 16.36 12.44
CA GLN A 113 -2.96 15.57 12.61
C GLN A 113 -4.19 16.44 12.81
N ILE A 114 -5.35 15.93 12.38
CA ILE A 114 -6.65 16.57 12.57
C ILE A 114 -7.60 15.55 13.18
N MET A 115 -8.38 15.96 14.18
CA MET A 115 -9.51 15.20 14.70
C MET A 115 -10.80 15.94 14.37
N THR A 116 -11.66 15.36 13.54
CA THR A 116 -12.90 16.04 13.13
C THR A 116 -14.02 15.05 12.83
N ASN A 117 -15.26 15.55 12.89
CA ASN A 117 -16.46 14.83 12.49
C ASN A 117 -17.16 15.65 11.42
N VAL A 118 -17.26 15.09 10.23
CA VAL A 118 -17.71 15.81 9.03
C VAL A 118 -18.91 15.11 8.40
N ARG A 119 -19.70 15.87 7.65
CA ARG A 119 -20.86 15.36 6.93
C ARG A 119 -20.83 15.89 5.50
N CYS A 120 -20.87 15.00 4.52
CA CYS A 120 -20.81 15.33 3.10
C CYS A 120 -21.64 14.35 2.27
N ARG A 121 -21.88 14.65 0.98
CA ARG A 121 -22.56 13.72 0.07
C ARG A 121 -21.58 12.72 -0.51
N ASP A 122 -22.15 11.68 -1.11
CA ASP A 122 -21.41 10.72 -1.93
C ASP A 122 -20.70 11.42 -3.11
N GLY A 123 -19.40 11.15 -3.28
CA GLY A 123 -18.58 11.71 -4.36
C GLY A 123 -18.14 13.16 -4.18
N GLU A 124 -18.60 13.87 -3.13
CA GLU A 124 -18.19 15.26 -2.88
C GLU A 124 -16.86 15.34 -2.15
N THR A 125 -15.93 16.15 -2.69
CA THR A 125 -14.67 16.45 -2.00
C THR A 125 -14.90 17.55 -0.97
N ILE A 126 -14.52 17.28 0.28
CA ILE A 126 -14.50 18.27 1.36
C ILE A 126 -13.07 18.56 1.82
N ILE A 127 -12.85 19.81 2.23
CA ILE A 127 -11.62 20.24 2.89
C ILE A 127 -11.86 20.13 4.40
N LEU A 128 -11.10 19.25 5.06
CA LEU A 128 -11.20 19.02 6.51
C LEU A 128 -10.50 20.13 7.29
N GLY A 129 -9.46 20.71 6.70
CA GLY A 129 -8.63 21.76 7.29
C GLY A 129 -7.25 21.81 6.63
N GLY A 130 -6.41 22.72 7.12
CA GLY A 130 -5.02 22.80 6.70
C GLY A 130 -4.15 23.56 7.70
N LEU A 131 -2.84 23.32 7.64
CA LEU A 131 -1.82 24.01 8.40
C LEU A 131 -0.93 24.76 7.42
N PHE A 132 -0.80 26.06 7.62
CA PHE A 132 0.11 26.94 6.90
C PHE A 132 1.21 27.37 7.87
N ARG A 133 2.46 27.03 7.57
CA ARG A 133 3.63 27.48 8.31
C ARG A 133 4.49 28.30 7.36
N GLU A 134 4.83 29.51 7.78
CA GLU A 134 5.76 30.38 7.06
C GLU A 134 6.90 30.74 8.00
N THR A 135 8.13 30.40 7.59
CA THR A 135 9.36 30.75 8.28
C THR A 135 10.13 31.73 7.43
N THR A 136 10.35 32.94 7.94
CA THR A 136 11.20 33.95 7.28
C THR A 136 12.51 34.08 8.03
N GLN A 137 13.62 33.79 7.36
CA GLN A 137 14.98 33.96 7.87
C GLN A 137 15.70 35.02 7.04
N ILE A 138 16.01 36.16 7.67
CA ILE A 138 16.79 37.25 7.06
C ILE A 138 18.20 37.19 7.63
N SER A 139 19.17 36.86 6.80
CA SER A 139 20.60 36.86 7.16
C SER A 139 21.28 38.05 6.49
N ARG A 140 21.90 38.91 7.30
CA ARG A 140 22.56 40.13 6.82
C ARG A 140 24.01 40.12 7.24
N ASN A 141 24.91 40.01 6.26
CA ASN A 141 26.34 40.01 6.45
C ASN A 141 26.91 41.33 5.92
N GLN A 142 27.75 42.01 6.69
CA GLN A 142 28.37 43.26 6.23
C GLN A 142 29.78 43.43 6.75
N VAL A 143 30.61 44.12 5.96
CA VAL A 143 31.94 44.54 6.42
C VAL A 143 31.79 45.68 7.43
N PRO A 144 32.36 45.59 8.64
CA PRO A 144 32.30 46.67 9.62
C PRO A 144 32.83 47.99 9.04
N PHE A 145 32.21 49.12 9.41
CA PHE A 145 32.46 50.47 8.89
C PHE A 145 32.09 50.71 7.41
N LEU A 146 32.57 49.87 6.49
CA LEU A 146 32.36 50.04 5.04
C LEU A 146 30.92 49.75 4.60
N GLY A 147 30.24 48.82 5.28
CA GLY A 147 28.84 48.50 5.01
C GLY A 147 27.91 49.69 5.28
N ASP A 148 28.21 50.54 6.26
CA ASP A 148 27.28 51.59 6.72
C ASP A 148 27.40 52.92 5.98
N ILE A 149 28.33 53.02 5.03
CA ILE A 149 28.52 54.24 4.24
C ILE A 149 27.34 54.42 3.25
N PRO A 150 26.66 55.58 3.25
CA PRO A 150 25.64 55.89 2.24
C PRO A 150 26.22 55.79 0.82
N VAL A 151 25.40 55.42 -0.16
CA VAL A 151 25.76 55.28 -1.60
C VAL A 151 26.62 54.05 -1.94
N ILE A 152 27.70 53.77 -1.20
CA ILE A 152 28.65 52.67 -1.56
C ILE A 152 28.52 51.42 -0.69
N GLY A 153 27.86 51.50 0.48
CA GLY A 153 27.79 50.41 1.45
C GLY A 153 27.14 49.12 0.93
N ASN A 154 26.26 49.20 -0.07
CA ASN A 154 25.62 48.03 -0.68
C ASN A 154 26.62 47.10 -1.40
N ALA A 155 27.77 47.62 -1.85
CA ALA A 155 28.83 46.79 -2.43
C ALA A 155 29.60 45.96 -1.38
N PHE A 156 29.46 46.31 -0.10
CA PHE A 156 30.13 45.68 1.04
C PHE A 156 29.13 44.97 1.99
N ARG A 157 27.90 44.73 1.51
CA ARG A 157 26.82 44.04 2.21
C ARG A 157 26.37 42.83 1.40
N GLY A 158 26.04 41.76 2.11
CA GLY A 158 25.34 40.58 1.60
C GLY A 158 24.04 40.40 2.38
N GLN A 159 22.97 40.10 1.65
CA GLN A 159 21.67 39.81 2.24
C GLN A 159 21.17 38.52 1.63
N ASP A 160 20.90 37.54 2.48
CA ASP A 160 20.28 36.28 2.13
C ASP A 160 18.92 36.22 2.84
N ASP A 161 17.85 36.33 2.05
CA ASP A 161 16.48 36.22 2.54
C ASP A 161 15.95 34.83 2.15
N THR A 162 15.66 34.01 3.15
CA THR A 162 15.07 32.68 2.97
C THR A 162 13.64 32.69 3.50
N ILE A 163 12.67 32.43 2.63
CA ILE A 163 11.25 32.29 2.99
C ILE A 163 10.86 30.83 2.73
N GLU A 164 10.56 30.10 3.79
CA GLU A 164 10.11 28.71 3.73
C GLU A 164 8.61 28.64 4.05
N LYS A 165 7.81 28.14 3.10
CA LYS A 165 6.36 27.97 3.24
C LYS A 165 6.01 26.49 3.20
N GLU A 166 5.39 26.01 4.26
CA GLU A 166 4.90 24.64 4.39
C GLU A 166 3.37 24.68 4.51
N GLU A 167 2.67 24.19 3.49
CA GLU A 167 1.21 24.16 3.43
C GLU A 167 0.71 22.72 3.35
N ILE A 168 -0.09 22.30 4.34
CA ILE A 168 -0.69 20.97 4.36
C ILE A 168 -2.20 21.14 4.36
N ILE A 169 -2.88 20.49 3.41
CA ILE A 169 -4.34 20.51 3.28
C ILE A 169 -4.85 19.08 3.31
N PHE A 170 -5.82 18.82 4.18
CA PHE A 170 -6.49 17.53 4.27
C PHE A 170 -7.76 17.53 3.44
N LEU A 171 -7.74 16.77 2.35
CA LEU A 171 -8.84 16.59 1.42
C LEU A 171 -9.44 15.20 1.57
N LEU A 172 -10.76 15.09 1.52
CA LEU A 172 -11.47 13.82 1.61
C LEU A 172 -12.55 13.76 0.56
N THR A 173 -12.65 12.63 -0.15
CA THR A 173 -13.74 12.33 -1.09
C THR A 173 -14.29 10.94 -0.76
N PRO A 174 -15.41 10.83 -0.03
CA PRO A 174 -16.01 9.53 0.22
C PRO A 174 -16.76 9.03 -1.02
N SER A 175 -16.87 7.71 -1.14
CA SER A 175 -17.71 7.07 -2.13
C SER A 175 -18.48 5.90 -1.51
N ILE A 176 -19.80 5.85 -1.71
CA ILE A 176 -20.65 4.72 -1.36
C ILE A 176 -20.59 3.72 -2.51
N ILE A 177 -20.06 2.53 -2.22
CA ILE A 177 -20.03 1.44 -3.19
C ILE A 177 -21.22 0.52 -2.89
N PRO A 178 -22.24 0.46 -3.76
CA PRO A 178 -23.36 -0.47 -3.57
C PRO A 178 -22.90 -1.91 -3.82
N ASP A 179 -23.47 -2.85 -3.07
CA ASP A 179 -23.13 -4.28 -3.13
C ASP A 179 -23.18 -4.83 -4.56
N GLU A 180 -24.20 -4.48 -5.36
CA GLU A 180 -24.35 -4.91 -6.76
C GLU A 180 -23.11 -4.60 -7.61
N ARG A 181 -22.52 -3.41 -7.44
CA ARG A 181 -21.28 -3.00 -8.15
C ARG A 181 -20.03 -3.69 -7.61
N LEU A 182 -19.99 -4.04 -6.31
CA LEU A 182 -18.90 -4.85 -5.75
C LEU A 182 -18.92 -6.27 -6.31
N TRP A 183 -20.10 -6.84 -6.53
CA TRP A 183 -20.27 -8.16 -7.17
C TRP A 183 -19.87 -8.15 -8.66
N GLU A 184 -20.17 -7.09 -9.40
CA GLU A 184 -19.73 -6.92 -10.80
C GLU A 184 -18.22 -6.66 -10.91
N ALA A 185 -17.67 -5.74 -10.11
CA ALA A 185 -16.23 -5.46 -10.10
C ALA A 185 -15.39 -6.66 -9.64
N GLY A 186 -15.95 -7.51 -8.77
CA GLY A 186 -15.35 -8.79 -8.41
C GLY A 186 -15.31 -9.79 -9.57
N ARG A 187 -16.32 -9.80 -10.45
CA ARG A 187 -16.33 -10.62 -11.67
C ARG A 187 -15.33 -10.12 -12.71
N ASP A 188 -15.21 -8.82 -12.90
CA ASP A 188 -14.20 -8.23 -13.80
C ASP A 188 -12.77 -8.46 -13.28
N SER A 189 -12.57 -8.44 -11.96
CA SER A 189 -11.28 -8.75 -11.35
C SER A 189 -10.92 -10.23 -11.50
N LEU A 190 -11.91 -11.13 -11.46
CA LEU A 190 -11.73 -12.55 -11.80
C LEU A 190 -11.44 -12.72 -13.30
N GLU A 191 -12.03 -11.92 -14.18
CA GLU A 191 -11.71 -11.90 -15.61
C GLU A 191 -10.29 -11.37 -15.86
N ILE A 192 -9.81 -10.38 -15.10
CA ILE A 192 -8.42 -9.90 -15.17
C ILE A 192 -7.46 -10.97 -14.64
N VAL A 193 -7.76 -11.63 -13.52
CA VAL A 193 -6.95 -12.74 -12.99
C VAL A 193 -6.95 -13.94 -13.96
N GLU A 194 -8.09 -14.24 -14.59
CA GLU A 194 -8.14 -15.23 -15.67
C GLU A 194 -7.36 -14.76 -16.91
N SER A 195 -7.43 -13.48 -17.29
CA SER A 195 -6.69 -12.92 -18.42
C SER A 195 -5.19 -12.89 -18.17
N VAL A 196 -4.74 -12.74 -16.92
CA VAL A 196 -3.34 -12.87 -16.51
C VAL A 196 -2.92 -14.34 -16.51
N ARG A 197 -3.81 -15.25 -16.09
CA ARG A 197 -3.63 -16.72 -16.22
C ARG A 197 -3.62 -17.16 -17.70
N VAL A 198 -4.32 -16.46 -18.60
CA VAL A 198 -4.33 -16.66 -20.06
C VAL A 198 -3.15 -15.96 -20.73
N GLY A 199 -2.71 -14.81 -20.23
CA GLY A 199 -1.56 -14.05 -20.72
C GLY A 199 -0.23 -14.72 -20.38
N ALA A 200 -0.13 -15.36 -19.21
CA ALA A 200 0.95 -16.28 -18.89
C ALA A 200 1.02 -17.50 -19.83
N ARG A 201 -0.09 -17.81 -20.54
CA ARG A 201 -0.14 -18.87 -21.57
C ARG A 201 0.17 -18.37 -22.98
N ALA A 202 0.14 -17.07 -23.25
CA ALA A 202 0.44 -16.50 -24.57
C ALA A 202 1.91 -16.70 -25.01
N GLY A 203 2.81 -17.03 -24.07
CA GLY A 203 4.21 -17.38 -24.36
C GLY A 203 4.47 -18.88 -24.55
N LEU A 204 3.45 -19.73 -24.42
CA LEU A 204 3.59 -21.17 -24.55
C LEU A 204 3.43 -21.60 -26.01
N LEU A 205 4.27 -22.52 -26.47
CA LEU A 205 4.20 -23.05 -27.83
C LEU A 205 2.79 -23.63 -28.10
N PRO A 206 2.24 -23.49 -29.33
CA PRO A 206 0.88 -23.93 -29.69
C PRO A 206 0.58 -25.41 -29.38
N PHE A 207 1.63 -26.22 -29.26
CA PHE A 207 1.61 -27.66 -29.03
C PHE A 207 2.09 -28.05 -27.61
N SER A 208 2.34 -27.07 -26.74
CA SER A 208 2.68 -27.37 -25.35
C SER A 208 1.50 -28.04 -24.65
N ARG A 209 1.81 -28.93 -23.69
CA ARG A 209 0.79 -29.66 -22.93
C ARG A 209 -0.20 -28.71 -22.26
N ASP A 210 0.29 -27.58 -21.77
CA ASP A 210 -0.49 -26.54 -21.12
C ASP A 210 -1.43 -25.80 -22.09
N GLN A 211 -0.96 -25.48 -23.30
CA GLN A 211 -1.78 -24.85 -24.33
C GLN A 211 -2.88 -25.78 -24.85
N ILE A 212 -2.54 -27.06 -25.06
CA ILE A 212 -3.51 -28.09 -25.47
C ILE A 212 -4.58 -28.28 -24.39
N THR A 213 -4.18 -28.36 -23.13
CA THR A 213 -5.11 -28.46 -21.99
C THR A 213 -6.03 -27.24 -21.90
N ALA A 214 -5.50 -26.03 -22.11
CA ALA A 214 -6.28 -24.81 -22.11
C ALA A 214 -7.33 -24.79 -23.24
N ASN A 215 -6.99 -25.27 -24.44
CA ASN A 215 -7.93 -25.39 -25.54
C ASN A 215 -9.07 -26.37 -25.20
N TYR A 216 -8.75 -27.55 -24.66
CA TYR A 216 -9.76 -28.52 -24.23
C TYR A 216 -10.67 -27.96 -23.12
N ASN A 217 -10.13 -27.21 -22.15
CA ASN A 217 -10.94 -26.56 -21.12
C ASN A 217 -11.92 -25.55 -21.70
N ARG A 218 -11.45 -24.71 -22.63
CA ARG A 218 -12.28 -23.72 -23.31
C ARG A 218 -13.41 -24.40 -24.08
N ASP A 219 -13.10 -25.45 -24.83
CA ASP A 219 -14.07 -26.15 -25.68
C ASP A 219 -15.09 -26.93 -24.83
N ALA A 220 -14.67 -27.51 -23.70
CA ALA A 220 -15.57 -28.14 -22.72
C ALA A 220 -16.56 -27.15 -22.10
N LEU A 221 -16.08 -25.98 -21.66
CA LEU A 221 -16.91 -24.93 -21.07
C LEU A 221 -17.88 -24.31 -22.09
N ASN A 222 -17.42 -24.13 -23.33
CA ASN A 222 -18.27 -23.63 -24.42
C ASN A 222 -19.39 -24.63 -24.75
N ALA A 223 -19.07 -25.92 -24.88
CA ALA A 223 -20.08 -26.96 -25.12
C ALA A 223 -21.11 -27.01 -23.97
N TYR A 224 -20.64 -26.94 -22.71
CA TYR A 224 -21.52 -26.91 -21.54
C TYR A 224 -22.46 -25.70 -21.54
N ARG A 225 -21.95 -24.51 -21.90
CA ARG A 225 -22.75 -23.27 -21.97
C ARG A 225 -23.86 -23.34 -23.01
N VAL A 226 -23.62 -24.03 -24.12
CA VAL A 226 -24.58 -24.24 -25.20
C VAL A 226 -25.57 -25.37 -24.89
N GLY A 227 -25.35 -26.10 -23.78
CA GLY A 227 -26.19 -27.23 -23.36
C GLY A 227 -25.82 -28.55 -24.02
N ASP A 228 -24.71 -28.60 -24.75
CA ASP A 228 -24.18 -29.81 -25.38
C ASP A 228 -23.34 -30.60 -24.37
N LEU A 229 -24.02 -31.42 -23.58
CA LEU A 229 -23.43 -32.17 -22.46
C LEU A 229 -22.46 -33.26 -22.94
N ASP A 230 -22.71 -33.86 -24.10
CA ASP A 230 -21.86 -34.93 -24.66
C ASP A 230 -20.50 -34.39 -25.06
N ASN A 231 -20.48 -33.27 -25.80
CA ASN A 231 -19.23 -32.60 -26.17
C ASN A 231 -18.53 -32.01 -24.94
N ALA A 232 -19.27 -31.49 -23.96
CA ALA A 232 -18.68 -31.01 -22.71
C ALA A 232 -17.97 -32.13 -21.93
N LEU A 233 -18.58 -33.32 -21.87
CA LEU A 233 -18.01 -34.50 -21.24
C LEU A 233 -16.77 -35.00 -22.00
N TYR A 234 -16.83 -35.01 -23.33
CA TYR A 234 -15.72 -35.42 -24.19
C TYR A 234 -14.47 -34.54 -23.96
N TRP A 235 -14.62 -33.22 -24.09
CA TRP A 235 -13.49 -32.30 -23.95
C TRP A 235 -12.95 -32.23 -22.53
N SER A 236 -13.82 -32.33 -21.50
CA SER A 236 -13.37 -32.38 -20.10
C SER A 236 -12.54 -33.64 -19.82
N ASN A 237 -12.93 -34.81 -20.35
CA ASN A 237 -12.15 -36.04 -20.23
C ASN A 237 -10.80 -35.95 -20.95
N LEU A 238 -10.75 -35.35 -22.14
CA LEU A 238 -9.48 -35.11 -22.84
C LEU A 238 -8.56 -34.19 -22.06
N SER A 239 -9.11 -33.12 -21.46
CA SER A 239 -8.36 -32.22 -20.60
C SER A 239 -7.81 -32.93 -19.36
N LEU A 240 -8.65 -33.70 -18.66
CA LEU A 240 -8.26 -34.45 -17.46
C LEU A 240 -7.22 -35.54 -17.76
N ARG A 241 -7.26 -36.15 -18.95
CA ARG A 241 -6.21 -37.07 -19.41
C ARG A 241 -4.89 -36.35 -19.66
N ASN A 242 -4.94 -35.13 -20.18
CA ASN A 242 -3.73 -34.35 -20.45
C ASN A 242 -3.11 -33.81 -19.16
N MET A 243 -3.96 -33.38 -18.23
CA MET A 243 -3.57 -32.91 -16.90
C MET A 243 -4.67 -33.23 -15.88
N HIS A 244 -4.36 -34.14 -14.96
CA HIS A 244 -5.33 -34.73 -14.05
C HIS A 244 -5.74 -33.81 -12.89
N GLU A 245 -4.94 -32.80 -12.56
CA GLU A 245 -5.15 -31.89 -11.43
C GLU A 245 -5.93 -30.63 -11.84
N GLN A 246 -7.20 -30.81 -12.21
CA GLN A 246 -8.06 -29.71 -12.64
C GLN A 246 -9.40 -29.74 -11.90
N PRO A 247 -9.51 -29.07 -10.73
CA PRO A 247 -10.72 -29.11 -9.90
C PRO A 247 -11.99 -28.69 -10.65
N GLU A 248 -11.87 -27.70 -11.55
CA GLU A 248 -12.98 -27.22 -12.35
C GLU A 248 -13.49 -28.27 -13.34
N MET A 249 -12.60 -28.98 -14.04
CA MET A 249 -12.97 -30.01 -15.01
C MET A 249 -13.51 -31.27 -14.33
N ILE A 250 -13.00 -31.61 -13.14
CA ILE A 250 -13.55 -32.70 -12.31
C ILE A 250 -15.00 -32.36 -11.93
N ARG A 251 -15.24 -31.17 -11.39
CA ARG A 251 -16.61 -30.71 -11.03
C ARG A 251 -17.54 -30.58 -12.24
N LEU A 252 -17.00 -30.21 -13.41
CA LEU A 252 -17.76 -30.14 -14.65
C LEU A 252 -18.21 -31.54 -15.07
N ARG A 253 -17.29 -32.52 -15.05
CA ARG A 253 -17.59 -33.92 -15.32
C ARG A 253 -18.63 -34.47 -14.35
N GLU A 254 -18.44 -34.28 -13.05
CA GLU A 254 -19.38 -34.70 -12.00
C GLU A 254 -20.79 -34.13 -12.21
N ARG A 255 -20.89 -32.85 -12.60
CA ARG A 255 -22.18 -32.21 -12.93
C ARG A 255 -22.86 -32.83 -14.14
N ILE A 256 -22.09 -33.30 -15.12
CA ILE A 256 -22.62 -33.92 -16.35
C ILE A 256 -22.99 -35.38 -16.11
N THR A 257 -22.12 -36.16 -15.45
CA THR A 257 -22.31 -37.60 -15.24
C THR A 257 -23.20 -37.92 -14.04
N ASN A 258 -23.46 -36.96 -13.16
CA ASN A 258 -24.22 -37.14 -11.91
C ASN A 258 -23.63 -38.25 -11.00
N GLU A 259 -22.37 -38.61 -11.21
CA GLU A 259 -21.62 -39.57 -10.40
C GLU A 259 -20.78 -38.79 -9.38
N LYS A 260 -21.08 -38.95 -8.09
CA LYS A 260 -20.23 -38.50 -6.99
C LYS A 260 -19.21 -39.59 -6.69
N GLU A 261 -18.02 -39.54 -7.27
CA GLU A 261 -16.88 -40.32 -6.78
C GLU A 261 -15.79 -39.38 -6.26
N THR A 262 -15.78 -39.18 -4.95
CA THR A 262 -14.83 -38.35 -4.21
C THR A 262 -13.53 -39.11 -3.96
N VAL A 263 -12.47 -38.74 -4.69
CA VAL A 263 -11.08 -39.22 -4.48
C VAL A 263 -10.58 -38.91 -3.05
N TRP A 264 -11.15 -37.90 -2.39
CA TRP A 264 -10.79 -37.49 -1.03
C TRP A 264 -11.26 -38.45 0.08
N GLU A 265 -12.26 -39.30 -0.17
CA GLU A 265 -12.74 -40.26 0.85
C GLU A 265 -11.90 -41.54 0.90
N ARG A 266 -11.13 -41.86 -0.16
CA ARG A 266 -10.33 -43.09 -0.20
C ARG A 266 -9.12 -43.07 0.72
N ASP A 267 -8.49 -41.92 0.94
CA ASP A 267 -7.27 -41.85 1.77
C ASP A 267 -7.60 -41.76 3.27
N LEU A 268 -8.54 -40.91 3.67
CA LEU A 268 -8.83 -40.69 5.10
C LEU A 268 -9.43 -41.93 5.78
N LEU A 269 -10.34 -42.62 5.08
CA LEU A 269 -11.04 -43.80 5.60
C LEU A 269 -10.12 -45.03 5.62
N ARG A 270 -9.20 -45.12 4.65
CA ARG A 270 -8.15 -46.16 4.64
C ARG A 270 -7.10 -45.92 5.71
N GLU A 271 -6.70 -44.67 5.93
CA GLU A 271 -5.76 -44.29 6.99
C GLU A 271 -6.37 -44.54 8.39
N LEU A 272 -7.66 -44.25 8.58
CA LEU A 272 -8.39 -44.57 9.82
C LEU A 272 -8.54 -46.08 10.05
N LEU A 273 -8.88 -46.85 9.01
CA LEU A 273 -9.01 -48.32 9.11
C LEU A 273 -7.66 -49.01 9.36
N LEU A 274 -6.58 -48.51 8.74
CA LEU A 274 -5.22 -49.02 9.00
C LEU A 274 -4.76 -48.69 10.42
N ARG A 275 -5.15 -47.53 10.96
CA ARG A 275 -4.86 -47.14 12.33
C ARG A 275 -5.62 -47.99 13.35
N GLU A 276 -6.91 -48.26 13.12
CA GLU A 276 -7.70 -49.14 13.98
C GLU A 276 -7.18 -50.60 13.97
N THR A 277 -6.84 -51.13 12.80
CA THR A 277 -6.29 -52.49 12.68
C THR A 277 -4.94 -52.65 13.36
N GLN A 278 -4.05 -51.66 13.27
CA GLN A 278 -2.79 -51.65 14.03
C GLN A 278 -3.02 -51.56 15.54
N THR A 279 -3.96 -50.73 16.01
CA THR A 279 -4.30 -50.68 17.45
C THR A 279 -4.95 -51.97 17.94
N ALA A 280 -5.76 -52.64 17.12
CA ALA A 280 -6.37 -53.91 17.45
C ALA A 280 -5.35 -55.05 17.52
N GLN A 281 -4.36 -55.07 16.62
CA GLN A 281 -3.25 -56.03 16.68
C GLN A 281 -2.33 -55.79 17.88
N ALA A 282 -1.98 -54.54 18.17
CA ALA A 282 -1.17 -54.18 19.34
C ALA A 282 -1.87 -54.55 20.67
N ASN A 283 -3.20 -54.44 20.75
CA ASN A 283 -3.97 -54.84 21.93
C ASN A 283 -4.15 -56.36 22.05
N ALA A 284 -4.08 -57.11 20.93
CA ALA A 284 -4.16 -58.56 20.93
C ALA A 284 -2.84 -59.22 21.39
N GLU A 285 -1.69 -58.60 21.12
CA GLU A 285 -0.37 -59.09 21.58
C GLU A 285 -0.09 -58.81 23.08
N VAL A 286 -0.86 -57.94 23.73
CA VAL A 286 -0.73 -57.65 25.18
C VAL A 286 -1.56 -58.63 26.04
N ILE A 287 -2.40 -59.47 25.43
CA ILE A 287 -3.29 -60.41 26.13
C ILE A 287 -2.83 -61.89 25.98
N GLN A 288 -1.66 -62.15 25.39
CA GLN A 288 -0.96 -63.45 25.45
C GLN A 288 0.31 -63.36 26.27
#